data_AF-A0A3D4F9R4-F1
#
_entry.id   AF-A0A3D4F9R4-F1
#
_cell.length_a   1.000
_cell.length_b   1.000
_cell.length_c   1.000
_cell.angle_alpha   90.00
_cell.angle_beta   90.00
_cell.angle_gamma   90.00
#
_symmetry.space_group_name_H-M   'P 1'
#
loop_
_entity.id
_entity.type
_entity.pdbx_description
1 polymer ?
#
loop_
_entity_poly.entity_id
_entity_poly.type
_entity_poly.pdbx_seq_one_letter_code
_entity_poly.pdbx_strand_id
1 'polypeptide(L)'
;MLLGEWLEEDQEHSHRLMVSILDTMAPGKLRKMPHAWVGVVSRFLARSELPEWKQSMILDWMIDWKLDASSFPELQQVLRQMASKNPASPENRLKLLQCNLSDSLPLANVDMRWLVEQYLHSEQEGAQDRVMDIWQQSQLQEDSLPSLLDAMVEAGPLDLNRMVQWFNGAQEPALGEGLLRVLAKTPSAGSLRVNVLLRAVEQFPDAIREQARLWIQTRQMDLEGQRKHLESVLAKLPGGDVRRGQAVFKAEEAACSKCHQIGYVGGHAGPDLSKIGAVRDRRDLLESILYPNASFVRSYEPVHIELVDGETVSGVMQQENKGLVRLMTGPQSELLIEEKDIHALLPSQVSLMPSGLGDLLTLEQLDDLLAFLESRR
;
A
#
# COMPACT_ATOMS: atom_id res chain seq x y z
N MET A 1 15.31 0.29 39.02
CA MET A 1 14.89 0.25 40.44
C MET A 1 14.81 1.68 40.97
N LEU A 2 15.93 2.40 41.11
CA LEU A 2 15.98 3.81 41.56
C LEU A 2 15.06 4.78 40.78
N LEU A 3 14.92 4.62 39.46
CA LEU A 3 14.08 5.52 38.65
C LEU A 3 12.57 5.26 38.81
N GLY A 4 12.17 4.03 39.18
CA GLY A 4 10.76 3.67 39.35
C GLY A 4 10.20 4.14 40.69
N GLU A 5 11.02 4.05 41.75
CA GLU A 5 10.71 4.60 43.08
C GLU A 5 10.65 6.13 43.04
N TRP A 6 11.55 6.78 42.29
CA TRP A 6 11.57 8.24 42.14
C TRP A 6 10.35 8.79 41.37
N LEU A 7 9.78 8.02 40.44
CA LEU A 7 8.54 8.38 39.72
C LEU A 7 7.27 8.26 40.59
N GLU A 8 7.35 7.55 41.72
CA GLU A 8 6.23 7.42 42.67
C GLU A 8 6.17 8.57 43.69
N GLU A 9 7.32 9.21 44.00
CA GLU A 9 7.42 10.19 45.09
C GLU A 9 7.09 11.65 44.72
N ASP A 10 7.11 12.04 43.44
CA ASP A 10 6.90 13.45 43.04
C ASP A 10 5.65 13.63 42.14
N GLN A 11 4.53 14.03 42.76
CA GLN A 11 3.22 14.11 42.10
C GLN A 11 2.96 15.38 41.27
N GLU A 12 3.77 16.44 41.38
CA GLU A 12 3.48 17.72 40.69
C GLU A 12 4.61 18.23 39.77
N HIS A 13 5.89 17.95 40.02
CA HIS A 13 7.00 18.62 39.31
C HIS A 13 7.73 17.79 38.24
N SER A 14 7.40 16.50 38.09
CA SER A 14 8.15 15.55 37.26
C SER A 14 7.62 15.34 35.82
N HIS A 15 6.52 16.00 35.42
CA HIS A 15 5.92 15.74 34.09
C HIS A 15 6.84 16.04 32.90
N ARG A 16 7.75 17.01 33.02
CA ARG A 16 8.74 17.34 31.97
C ARG A 16 9.96 16.41 32.02
N LEU A 17 10.41 16.04 33.22
CA LEU A 17 11.60 15.20 33.39
C LEU A 17 11.31 13.75 32.98
N MET A 18 10.14 13.23 33.34
CA MET A 18 9.69 11.91 32.90
C MET A 18 9.55 11.86 31.38
N VAL A 19 8.98 12.88 30.74
CA VAL A 19 8.91 12.97 29.27
C VAL A 19 10.30 13.04 28.66
N SER A 20 11.22 13.86 29.19
CA SER A 20 12.61 13.89 28.70
C SER A 20 13.32 12.55 28.88
N ILE A 21 13.12 11.85 29.99
CA ILE A 21 13.71 10.53 30.22
C ILE A 21 13.16 9.55 29.19
N LEU A 22 11.86 9.55 28.95
CA LEU A 22 11.23 8.63 28.03
C LEU A 22 11.53 8.96 26.56
N ASP A 23 11.61 10.24 26.18
CA ASP A 23 12.11 10.72 24.87
C ASP A 23 13.55 10.29 24.62
N THR A 24 14.41 10.36 25.65
CA THR A 24 15.80 9.90 25.57
C THR A 24 15.91 8.37 25.41
N MET A 25 14.81 7.65 25.62
CA MET A 25 14.72 6.19 25.64
C MET A 25 13.86 5.61 24.51
N ALA A 26 13.31 6.48 23.66
CA ALA A 26 12.70 6.17 22.37
C ALA A 26 13.71 5.39 21.46
N PRO A 27 13.23 4.63 20.46
CA PRO A 27 13.91 3.44 19.95
C PRO A 27 15.34 3.73 19.46
N GLY A 28 16.31 3.13 20.16
CA GLY A 28 17.73 3.26 19.85
C GLY A 28 18.69 2.66 20.88
N LYS A 29 18.29 2.53 22.16
CA LYS A 29 19.18 2.00 23.23
C LYS A 29 18.61 0.90 24.14
N LEU A 30 17.30 0.69 24.21
CA LEU A 30 16.69 -0.40 24.99
C LEU A 30 15.90 -1.36 24.11
N ARG A 31 16.03 -2.67 24.38
CA ARG A 31 15.36 -3.74 23.62
C ARG A 31 14.03 -4.21 24.21
N LYS A 32 13.74 -3.90 25.49
CA LYS A 32 12.51 -4.28 26.21
C LYS A 32 12.19 -3.25 27.31
N MET A 33 10.91 -3.06 27.60
CA MET A 33 10.47 -2.27 28.76
C MET A 33 10.84 -2.95 30.09
N PRO A 34 11.44 -2.25 31.06
CA PRO A 34 11.64 -2.78 32.40
C PRO A 34 10.29 -3.06 33.11
N HIS A 35 10.14 -4.24 33.71
CA HIS A 35 8.91 -4.64 34.43
C HIS A 35 8.48 -3.62 35.51
N ALA A 36 9.45 -3.01 36.18
CA ALA A 36 9.22 -2.00 37.22
C ALA A 36 8.52 -0.71 36.70
N TRP A 37 8.48 -0.51 35.38
CA TRP A 37 7.91 0.70 34.78
C TRP A 37 6.46 0.53 34.39
N VAL A 38 5.99 -0.72 34.29
CA VAL A 38 4.64 -1.01 33.81
C VAL A 38 3.60 -0.40 34.75
N GLY A 39 3.79 -0.54 36.07
CA GLY A 39 2.88 0.07 37.05
C GLY A 39 2.84 1.60 36.97
N VAL A 40 3.97 2.25 36.67
CA VAL A 40 4.03 3.70 36.48
C VAL A 40 3.27 4.12 35.22
N VAL A 41 3.50 3.44 34.10
CA VAL A 41 2.82 3.68 32.82
C VAL A 41 1.30 3.46 32.97
N SER A 42 0.88 2.37 33.62
CA SER A 42 -0.53 2.08 33.90
C SER A 42 -1.21 3.18 34.70
N ARG A 43 -0.62 3.62 35.81
CA ARG A 43 -1.18 4.70 36.63
C ARG A 43 -1.22 6.04 35.89
N PHE A 44 -0.27 6.27 35.00
CA PHE A 44 -0.21 7.50 34.22
C PHE A 44 -1.28 7.54 33.13
N LEU A 45 -1.48 6.43 32.40
CA LEU A 45 -2.57 6.27 31.42
C LEU A 45 -3.96 6.31 32.08
N ALA A 46 -4.08 5.91 33.35
CA ALA A 46 -5.34 5.97 34.09
C ALA A 46 -5.79 7.40 34.48
N ARG A 47 -4.92 8.41 34.33
CA ARG A 47 -5.26 9.80 34.68
C ARG A 47 -6.24 10.40 33.67
N SER A 48 -7.35 10.93 34.15
CA SER A 48 -8.44 11.47 33.33
C SER A 48 -8.09 12.73 32.53
N GLU A 49 -7.02 13.45 32.88
CA GLU A 49 -6.63 14.74 32.28
C GLU A 49 -5.35 14.65 31.43
N LEU A 50 -4.95 13.45 30.99
CA LEU A 50 -3.71 13.29 30.24
C LEU A 50 -3.85 13.88 28.81
N PRO A 51 -3.00 14.84 28.40
CA PRO A 51 -3.04 15.40 27.04
C PRO A 51 -2.89 14.32 25.96
N GLU A 52 -3.59 14.47 24.84
CA GLU A 52 -3.64 13.46 23.76
C GLU A 52 -2.27 13.09 23.19
N TRP A 53 -1.38 14.05 22.98
CA TRP A 53 -0.03 13.78 22.47
C TRP A 53 0.78 12.90 23.43
N LYS A 54 0.54 13.00 24.75
CA LYS A 54 1.20 12.14 25.75
C LYS A 54 0.64 10.73 25.72
N GLN A 55 -0.67 10.59 25.51
CA GLN A 55 -1.29 9.28 25.28
C GLN A 55 -0.69 8.63 24.03
N SER A 56 -0.62 9.38 22.93
CA SER A 56 -0.05 8.97 21.65
C SER A 56 1.38 8.44 21.79
N MET A 57 2.25 9.22 22.42
CA MET A 57 3.65 8.86 22.67
C MET A 57 3.81 7.58 23.52
N ILE A 58 2.97 7.40 24.55
CA ILE A 58 3.01 6.19 25.38
C ILE A 58 2.56 4.97 24.58
N LEU A 59 1.51 5.10 23.78
CA LEU A 59 1.04 4.01 22.93
C LEU A 59 2.09 3.63 21.88
N ASP A 60 2.78 4.60 21.28
CA ASP A 60 3.90 4.34 20.36
C ASP A 60 5.00 3.49 21.02
N TRP A 61 5.42 3.85 22.24
CA TRP A 61 6.41 3.06 22.96
C TRP A 61 5.93 1.63 23.25
N MET A 62 4.65 1.46 23.58
CA MET A 62 4.08 0.16 23.85
C MET A 62 4.06 -0.73 22.60
N ILE A 63 3.76 -0.14 21.44
CA ILE A 63 3.80 -0.79 20.13
C ILE A 63 5.26 -1.16 19.78
N ASP A 64 6.18 -0.21 19.86
CA ASP A 64 7.61 -0.39 19.55
C ASP A 64 8.27 -1.48 20.40
N TRP A 65 7.91 -1.54 21.69
CA TRP A 65 8.44 -2.53 22.62
C TRP A 65 7.68 -3.86 22.61
N LYS A 66 6.64 -3.99 21.78
CA LYS A 66 5.79 -5.19 21.67
C LYS A 66 5.37 -5.70 23.05
N LEU A 67 4.90 -4.78 23.89
CA LEU A 67 4.61 -5.08 25.29
C LEU A 67 3.44 -6.06 25.38
N ASP A 68 3.69 -7.23 25.96
CA ASP A 68 2.65 -8.22 26.22
C ASP A 68 1.87 -7.83 27.49
N ALA A 69 0.70 -7.24 27.31
CA ALA A 69 -0.14 -6.80 28.42
C ALA A 69 -0.72 -7.96 29.27
N SER A 70 -0.66 -9.24 28.86
CA SER A 70 -1.16 -10.36 29.70
C SER A 70 -0.40 -10.48 30.97
N SER A 71 0.88 -10.18 30.87
CA SER A 71 1.80 -10.23 31.99
C SER A 71 1.48 -9.13 33.02
N PHE A 72 0.56 -8.20 32.70
CA PHE A 72 0.27 -6.99 33.46
C PHE A 72 -1.22 -6.65 33.53
N PRO A 73 -1.98 -7.29 34.44
CA PRO A 73 -3.44 -7.10 34.56
C PRO A 73 -3.88 -5.65 34.75
N GLU A 74 -3.10 -4.86 35.50
CA GLU A 74 -3.36 -3.43 35.75
C GLU A 74 -3.32 -2.61 34.45
N LEU A 75 -2.33 -2.88 33.58
CA LEU A 75 -2.20 -2.21 32.30
C LEU A 75 -3.34 -2.62 31.36
N GLN A 76 -3.65 -3.92 31.31
CA GLN A 76 -4.75 -4.46 30.51
C GLN A 76 -6.09 -3.79 30.89
N GLN A 77 -6.35 -3.58 32.18
CA GLN A 77 -7.56 -2.92 32.66
C GLN A 77 -7.62 -1.45 32.19
N VAL A 78 -6.52 -0.71 32.29
CA VAL A 78 -6.45 0.70 31.88
C VAL A 78 -6.67 0.85 30.37
N LEU A 79 -6.02 0.03 29.56
CA LEU A 79 -6.19 0.06 28.09
C LEU A 79 -7.62 -0.30 27.68
N ARG A 80 -8.25 -1.28 28.34
CA ARG A 80 -9.67 -1.61 28.10
C ARG A 80 -10.61 -0.45 28.46
N GLN A 81 -10.33 0.28 29.55
CA GLN A 81 -11.09 1.47 29.92
C GLN A 81 -10.87 2.63 28.95
N MET A 82 -9.65 2.79 28.42
CA MET A 82 -9.39 3.77 27.37
C MET A 82 -10.15 3.41 26.09
N ALA A 83 -10.17 2.13 25.71
CA ALA A 83 -10.86 1.65 24.51
C ALA A 83 -12.38 1.82 24.63
N SER A 84 -12.96 1.53 25.79
CA SER A 84 -14.40 1.68 26.03
C SER A 84 -14.86 3.13 26.11
N LYS A 85 -13.97 4.05 26.50
CA LYS A 85 -14.24 5.49 26.50
C LYS A 85 -14.13 6.14 25.12
N ASN A 86 -13.72 5.37 24.11
CA ASN A 86 -13.45 5.80 22.74
C ASN A 86 -12.43 6.96 22.74
N PRO A 87 -11.11 6.68 22.65
CA PRO A 87 -10.11 7.73 22.77
C PRO A 87 -10.37 8.83 21.75
N ALA A 88 -10.17 10.07 22.17
CA ALA A 88 -10.71 11.24 21.47
C ALA A 88 -10.14 11.45 20.04
N SER A 89 -8.92 10.96 19.75
CA SER A 89 -8.33 11.01 18.41
C SER A 89 -8.35 9.63 17.71
N PRO A 90 -8.65 9.57 16.39
CA PRO A 90 -8.56 8.33 15.60
C PRO A 90 -7.18 7.68 15.66
N GLU A 91 -6.11 8.49 15.77
CA GLU A 91 -4.73 8.02 15.88
C GLU A 91 -4.51 7.22 17.17
N ASN A 92 -4.91 7.78 18.31
CA ASN A 92 -4.78 7.11 19.59
C ASN A 92 -5.67 5.87 19.64
N ARG A 93 -6.82 5.87 18.96
CA ARG A 93 -7.68 4.70 18.84
C ARG A 93 -6.99 3.58 18.06
N LEU A 94 -6.38 3.87 16.90
CA LEU A 94 -5.61 2.88 16.13
C LEU A 94 -4.44 2.34 16.96
N LYS A 95 -3.63 3.23 17.56
CA LYS A 95 -2.49 2.82 18.40
C LYS A 95 -2.93 1.96 19.57
N LEU A 96 -4.04 2.31 20.21
CA LEU A 96 -4.59 1.54 21.33
C LEU A 96 -5.07 0.15 20.90
N LEU A 97 -5.71 0.02 19.74
CA LEU A 97 -6.12 -1.27 19.17
C LEU A 97 -4.92 -2.11 18.73
N GLN A 98 -3.81 -1.48 18.31
CA GLN A 98 -2.57 -2.14 17.90
C GLN A 98 -1.69 -2.58 19.08
N CYS A 99 -1.87 -1.99 20.27
CA CYS A 99 -1.21 -2.44 21.48
C CYS A 99 -1.66 -3.87 21.78
N ASN A 100 -0.79 -4.85 21.55
CA ASN A 100 -1.06 -6.28 21.66
C ASN A 100 -1.50 -6.70 23.07
N LEU A 101 -2.80 -6.53 23.32
CA LEU A 101 -3.50 -7.03 24.48
C LEU A 101 -3.61 -8.53 24.28
N SER A 102 -2.80 -9.28 25.01
CA SER A 102 -3.00 -10.71 25.19
C SER A 102 -4.48 -11.05 25.39
N ASP A 103 -4.93 -12.07 24.65
CA ASP A 103 -6.32 -12.29 24.30
C ASP A 103 -6.87 -11.06 23.56
N SER A 104 -6.55 -11.02 22.26
CA SER A 104 -7.02 -10.06 21.25
C SER A 104 -8.35 -9.45 21.69
N LEU A 105 -8.40 -8.13 21.90
CA LEU A 105 -9.69 -7.45 22.08
C LEU A 105 -10.61 -7.94 20.97
N PRO A 106 -11.72 -8.63 21.28
CA PRO A 106 -12.65 -9.03 20.23
C PRO A 106 -13.14 -7.74 19.58
N LEU A 107 -12.76 -7.53 18.32
CA LEU A 107 -13.20 -6.35 17.57
C LEU A 107 -14.72 -6.43 17.50
N ALA A 108 -15.41 -5.45 18.07
CA ALA A 108 -16.84 -5.38 17.93
C ALA A 108 -17.18 -5.00 16.47
N ASN A 109 -18.38 -5.33 15.99
CA ASN A 109 -18.83 -4.93 14.64
C ASN A 109 -18.79 -3.41 14.39
N VAL A 110 -18.82 -2.60 15.47
CA VAL A 110 -18.61 -1.15 15.39
C VAL A 110 -17.14 -0.79 15.14
N ASP A 111 -16.20 -1.51 15.76
CA ASP A 111 -14.76 -1.33 15.52
C ASP A 111 -14.40 -1.80 14.12
N MET A 112 -15.00 -2.89 13.64
CA MET A 112 -14.76 -3.40 12.28
C MET A 112 -15.14 -2.40 11.19
N ARG A 113 -16.35 -1.84 11.27
CA ARG A 113 -16.79 -0.80 10.31
C ARG A 113 -15.92 0.45 10.40
N TRP A 114 -15.59 0.87 11.62
CA TRP A 114 -14.71 2.01 11.82
C TRP A 114 -13.29 1.76 11.27
N LEU A 115 -12.73 0.56 11.44
CA LEU A 115 -11.44 0.17 10.86
C LEU A 115 -11.48 0.14 9.34
N VAL A 116 -12.58 -0.31 8.72
CA VAL A 116 -12.77 -0.24 7.26
C VAL A 116 -12.78 1.21 6.80
N GLU A 117 -13.50 2.09 7.52
CA GLU A 117 -13.48 3.52 7.26
C GLU A 117 -12.07 4.10 7.38
N GLN A 118 -11.29 3.70 8.40
CA GLN A 118 -9.90 4.14 8.55
C GLN A 118 -8.99 3.59 7.44
N TYR A 119 -9.15 2.33 7.02
CA TYR A 119 -8.35 1.77 5.93
C TYR A 119 -8.60 2.51 4.60
N LEU A 120 -9.88 2.80 4.32
CA LEU A 120 -10.28 3.43 3.07
C LEU A 120 -10.06 4.94 3.04
N HIS A 121 -10.18 5.63 4.17
CA HIS A 121 -10.28 7.10 4.19
C HIS A 121 -9.39 7.79 5.24
N SER A 122 -8.47 7.09 5.92
CA SER A 122 -7.61 7.76 6.91
C SER A 122 -6.50 8.57 6.25
N GLU A 123 -6.38 9.83 6.67
CA GLU A 123 -5.28 10.76 6.34
C GLU A 123 -3.98 10.47 7.08
N GLN A 124 -4.02 9.57 8.07
CA GLN A 124 -2.89 9.40 8.97
C GLN A 124 -1.80 8.54 8.30
N GLU A 125 -0.57 9.02 8.37
CA GLU A 125 0.59 8.27 7.88
C GLU A 125 0.66 6.88 8.55
N GLY A 126 0.73 5.83 7.73
CA GLY A 126 0.76 4.45 8.19
C GLY A 126 -0.56 3.93 8.76
N ALA A 127 -1.68 4.62 8.58
CA ALA A 127 -3.00 4.15 9.04
C ALA A 127 -3.37 2.81 8.42
N GLN A 128 -3.18 2.62 7.11
CA GLN A 128 -3.47 1.36 6.44
C GLN A 128 -2.64 0.22 7.04
N ASP A 129 -1.34 0.43 7.25
CA ASP A 129 -0.45 -0.56 7.87
C ASP A 129 -0.89 -0.91 9.29
N ARG A 130 -1.26 0.11 10.10
CA ARG A 130 -1.78 -0.12 11.46
C ARG A 130 -3.10 -0.88 11.46
N VAL A 131 -4.02 -0.51 10.59
CA VAL A 131 -5.31 -1.19 10.45
C VAL A 131 -5.09 -2.64 10.00
N MET A 132 -4.19 -2.88 9.05
CA MET A 132 -3.80 -4.22 8.62
C MET A 132 -3.18 -5.04 9.75
N ASP A 133 -2.32 -4.44 10.57
CA ASP A 133 -1.75 -5.07 11.76
C ASP A 133 -2.82 -5.42 12.80
N ILE A 134 -3.75 -4.50 13.06
CA ILE A 134 -4.89 -4.71 13.97
C ILE A 134 -5.73 -5.89 13.48
N TRP A 135 -6.12 -5.90 12.21
CA TRP A 135 -6.90 -7.00 11.63
C TRP A 135 -6.12 -8.32 11.66
N GLN A 136 -4.83 -8.32 11.37
CA GLN A 136 -4.00 -9.51 11.41
C GLN A 136 -3.86 -10.10 12.82
N GLN A 137 -3.82 -9.24 13.84
CA GLN A 137 -3.76 -9.65 15.24
C GLN A 137 -5.13 -10.01 15.81
N SER A 138 -6.21 -9.57 15.15
CA SER A 138 -7.57 -9.91 15.53
C SER A 138 -7.95 -11.33 15.08
N GLN A 139 -8.67 -12.05 15.92
CA GLN A 139 -9.30 -13.31 15.54
C GLN A 139 -10.58 -13.04 14.75
N LEU A 140 -10.43 -12.56 13.51
CA LEU A 140 -11.54 -12.24 12.62
C LEU A 140 -12.52 -13.41 12.55
N GLN A 141 -13.74 -13.16 13.01
CA GLN A 141 -14.83 -14.12 12.96
C GLN A 141 -15.48 -14.06 11.58
N GLU A 142 -16.06 -15.18 11.17
CA GLU A 142 -16.69 -15.33 9.85
C GLU A 142 -17.82 -14.31 9.61
N ASP A 143 -18.57 -13.95 10.66
CA ASP A 143 -19.63 -12.95 10.62
C ASP A 143 -19.16 -11.51 10.34
N SER A 144 -17.87 -11.25 10.53
CA SER A 144 -17.24 -9.94 10.35
C SER A 144 -16.70 -9.74 8.93
N LEU A 145 -16.40 -10.84 8.22
CA LEU A 145 -15.85 -10.84 6.86
C LEU A 145 -16.70 -10.09 5.81
N PRO A 146 -18.06 -10.10 5.84
CA PRO A 146 -18.84 -9.33 4.87
C PRO A 146 -18.53 -7.85 4.89
N SER A 147 -18.25 -7.29 6.08
CA SER A 147 -17.97 -5.85 6.23
C SER A 147 -16.59 -5.47 5.69
N LEU A 148 -15.68 -6.43 5.52
CA LEU A 148 -14.32 -6.22 5.02
C LEU A 148 -14.23 -6.31 3.49
N LEU A 149 -15.26 -6.85 2.82
CA LEU A 149 -15.27 -7.02 1.37
C LEU A 149 -15.14 -5.67 0.64
N ASP A 150 -15.70 -4.59 1.18
CA ASP A 150 -15.61 -3.27 0.56
C ASP A 150 -14.18 -2.73 0.59
N ALA A 151 -13.44 -2.95 1.68
CA ALA A 151 -12.03 -2.56 1.78
C ALA A 151 -11.13 -3.27 0.73
N MET A 152 -11.51 -4.49 0.33
CA MET A 152 -10.75 -5.29 -0.64
C MET A 152 -10.87 -4.78 -2.09
N VAL A 153 -11.86 -3.93 -2.40
CA VAL A 153 -12.01 -3.36 -3.76
C VAL A 153 -10.86 -2.41 -4.08
N GLU A 154 -10.49 -1.58 -3.10
CA GLU A 154 -9.43 -0.54 -3.22
C GLU A 154 -8.05 -1.03 -2.74
N ALA A 155 -7.97 -2.23 -2.19
CA ALA A 155 -6.73 -2.75 -1.62
C ALA A 155 -5.59 -2.87 -2.64
N GLY A 156 -4.40 -2.42 -2.25
CA GLY A 156 -3.18 -2.62 -3.03
C GLY A 156 -2.75 -4.10 -3.12
N PRO A 157 -1.80 -4.45 -4.03
CA PRO A 157 -1.33 -5.83 -4.21
C PRO A 157 -0.91 -6.57 -2.95
N LEU A 158 -0.16 -5.91 -2.06
CA LEU A 158 0.36 -6.52 -0.84
C LEU A 158 -0.76 -6.81 0.17
N ASP A 159 -1.65 -5.84 0.35
CA ASP A 159 -2.76 -5.94 1.28
C ASP A 159 -3.78 -6.95 0.80
N LEU A 160 -4.16 -6.92 -0.49
CA LEU A 160 -5.09 -7.90 -1.05
C LEU A 160 -4.63 -9.35 -0.80
N ASN A 161 -3.33 -9.62 -0.98
CA ASN A 161 -2.76 -10.95 -0.67
C ASN A 161 -2.85 -11.34 0.81
N ARG A 162 -2.86 -10.37 1.74
CA ARG A 162 -3.09 -10.61 3.18
C ARG A 162 -4.59 -10.78 3.46
N MET A 163 -5.42 -9.90 2.92
CA MET A 163 -6.87 -9.86 3.13
C MET A 163 -7.57 -11.15 2.68
N VAL A 164 -7.17 -11.71 1.53
CA VAL A 164 -7.73 -12.98 1.04
C VAL A 164 -7.50 -14.13 2.03
N GLN A 165 -6.43 -14.09 2.82
CA GLN A 165 -6.14 -15.13 3.81
C GLN A 165 -7.13 -15.13 5.00
N TRP A 166 -7.89 -14.05 5.19
CA TRP A 166 -8.92 -13.99 6.25
C TRP A 166 -10.08 -14.95 5.99
N PHE A 167 -10.28 -15.38 4.74
CA PHE A 167 -11.29 -16.35 4.36
C PHE A 167 -10.83 -17.80 4.58
N ASN A 168 -9.58 -18.03 5.00
CA ASN A 168 -9.09 -19.36 5.32
C ASN A 168 -9.92 -19.98 6.46
N GLY A 169 -10.65 -21.05 6.16
CA GLY A 169 -11.47 -21.74 7.16
C GLY A 169 -12.95 -21.32 7.18
N ALA A 170 -13.32 -20.27 6.45
CA ALA A 170 -14.72 -19.89 6.26
C ALA A 170 -15.45 -20.91 5.38
N GLN A 171 -16.74 -21.09 5.63
CA GLN A 171 -17.59 -22.11 5.00
C GLN A 171 -18.90 -21.54 4.45
N GLU A 172 -19.32 -20.35 4.90
CA GLU A 172 -20.58 -19.70 4.54
C GLU A 172 -20.58 -19.33 3.04
N PRO A 173 -21.44 -19.95 2.21
CA PRO A 173 -21.38 -19.79 0.75
C PRO A 173 -21.45 -18.32 0.28
N ALA A 174 -22.25 -17.48 0.95
CA ALA A 174 -22.38 -16.07 0.61
C ALA A 174 -21.05 -15.30 0.70
N LEU A 175 -20.16 -15.68 1.62
CA LEU A 175 -18.83 -15.07 1.77
C LEU A 175 -17.91 -15.42 0.61
N GLY A 176 -17.89 -16.68 0.19
CA GLY A 176 -17.07 -17.12 -0.94
C GLY A 176 -17.52 -16.47 -2.25
N GLU A 177 -18.84 -16.33 -2.46
CA GLU A 177 -19.39 -15.57 -3.59
C GLU A 177 -19.03 -14.09 -3.52
N GLY A 178 -19.11 -13.49 -2.33
CA GLY A 178 -18.71 -12.10 -2.08
C GLY A 178 -17.24 -11.86 -2.41
N LEU A 179 -16.35 -12.73 -1.93
CA LEU A 179 -14.91 -12.68 -2.20
C LEU A 179 -14.62 -12.70 -3.71
N LEU A 180 -15.16 -13.68 -4.45
CA LEU A 180 -14.92 -13.79 -5.88
C LEU A 180 -15.48 -12.60 -6.67
N ARG A 181 -16.64 -12.07 -6.24
CA ARG A 181 -17.24 -10.87 -6.83
C ARG A 181 -16.37 -9.63 -6.64
N VAL A 182 -15.76 -9.48 -5.46
CA VAL A 182 -14.82 -8.38 -5.19
C VAL A 182 -13.55 -8.55 -6.00
N LEU A 183 -12.94 -9.74 -6.02
CA LEU A 183 -11.73 -10.01 -6.81
C LEU A 183 -11.92 -9.77 -8.32
N ALA A 184 -13.14 -9.93 -8.85
CA ALA A 184 -13.46 -9.58 -10.22
C ALA A 184 -13.44 -8.06 -10.51
N LYS A 185 -13.65 -7.23 -9.47
CA LYS A 185 -13.69 -5.76 -9.56
C LYS A 185 -12.39 -5.10 -9.08
N THR A 186 -11.64 -5.75 -8.19
CA THR A 186 -10.40 -5.21 -7.64
C THR A 186 -9.30 -5.11 -8.70
N PRO A 187 -8.79 -3.90 -9.02
CA PRO A 187 -7.76 -3.72 -10.04
C PRO A 187 -6.46 -4.49 -9.73
N SER A 188 -6.07 -4.51 -8.47
CA SER A 188 -4.84 -5.18 -7.99
C SER A 188 -4.95 -6.72 -7.99
N ALA A 189 -6.12 -7.31 -8.26
CA ALA A 189 -6.31 -8.76 -8.21
C ALA A 189 -5.44 -9.54 -9.19
N GLY A 190 -4.91 -8.91 -10.24
CA GLY A 190 -3.91 -9.52 -11.13
C GLY A 190 -2.62 -9.94 -10.43
N SER A 191 -2.30 -9.34 -9.28
CA SER A 191 -1.13 -9.66 -8.46
C SER A 191 -1.39 -10.73 -7.38
N LEU A 192 -2.62 -11.24 -7.28
CA LEU A 192 -3.01 -12.20 -6.26
C LEU A 192 -2.32 -13.55 -6.49
N ARG A 193 -1.69 -14.09 -5.46
CA ARG A 193 -1.04 -15.39 -5.55
C ARG A 193 -2.07 -16.51 -5.63
N VAL A 194 -1.92 -17.39 -6.63
CA VAL A 194 -2.84 -18.51 -6.88
C VAL A 194 -3.03 -19.40 -5.64
N ASN A 195 -1.95 -19.74 -4.94
CA ASN A 195 -2.01 -20.59 -3.75
C ASN A 195 -2.72 -19.90 -2.57
N VAL A 196 -2.69 -18.56 -2.50
CA VAL A 196 -3.41 -17.80 -1.48
C VAL A 196 -4.91 -17.91 -1.72
N LEU A 197 -5.37 -17.68 -2.96
CA LEU A 197 -6.79 -17.81 -3.31
C LEU A 197 -7.30 -19.25 -3.14
N LEU A 198 -6.55 -20.25 -3.61
CA LEU A 198 -6.96 -21.65 -3.50
C LEU A 198 -7.10 -22.11 -2.05
N ARG A 199 -6.23 -21.65 -1.15
CA ARG A 199 -6.33 -21.94 0.28
C ARG A 199 -7.53 -21.24 0.92
N ALA A 200 -7.79 -19.99 0.55
CA ALA A 200 -8.93 -19.22 1.04
C ALA A 200 -10.25 -19.91 0.69
N VAL A 201 -10.39 -20.45 -0.52
CA VAL A 201 -11.64 -21.09 -0.96
C VAL A 201 -11.76 -22.57 -0.57
N GLU A 202 -10.77 -23.16 0.11
CA GLU A 202 -10.64 -24.60 0.29
C GLU A 202 -11.86 -25.24 0.98
N GLN A 203 -12.40 -24.58 2.01
CA GLN A 203 -13.49 -25.12 2.84
C GLN A 203 -14.90 -24.73 2.35
N PHE A 204 -15.03 -23.88 1.33
CA PHE A 204 -16.32 -23.50 0.75
C PHE A 204 -16.91 -24.63 -0.12
N PRO A 205 -18.20 -24.57 -0.52
CA PRO A 205 -18.79 -25.56 -1.44
C PRO A 205 -18.05 -25.68 -2.78
N ASP A 206 -18.20 -26.84 -3.44
CA ASP A 206 -17.57 -27.12 -4.75
C ASP A 206 -17.83 -26.04 -5.79
N ALA A 207 -19.05 -25.49 -5.82
CA ALA A 207 -19.41 -24.43 -6.76
C ALA A 207 -18.48 -23.20 -6.65
N ILE A 208 -18.09 -22.80 -5.44
CA ILE A 208 -17.22 -21.65 -5.19
C ILE A 208 -15.77 -22.01 -5.53
N ARG A 209 -15.33 -23.22 -5.17
CA ARG A 209 -14.00 -23.73 -5.56
C ARG A 209 -13.82 -23.76 -7.07
N GLU A 210 -14.84 -24.21 -7.81
CA GLU A 210 -14.82 -24.22 -9.27
C GLU A 210 -14.82 -22.80 -9.85
N GLN A 211 -15.63 -21.88 -9.31
CA GLN A 211 -15.60 -20.48 -9.74
C GLN A 211 -14.22 -19.83 -9.51
N ALA A 212 -13.57 -20.11 -8.37
CA ALA A 212 -12.23 -19.63 -8.11
C ALA A 212 -11.20 -20.20 -9.11
N ARG A 213 -11.30 -21.51 -9.44
CA ARG A 213 -10.45 -22.14 -10.47
C ARG A 213 -10.67 -21.52 -11.84
N LEU A 214 -11.92 -21.25 -12.23
CA LEU A 214 -12.26 -20.59 -13.48
C LEU A 214 -11.74 -19.16 -13.53
N TRP A 215 -11.81 -18.42 -12.43
CA TRP A 215 -11.25 -17.07 -12.32
C TRP A 215 -9.73 -17.10 -12.49
N ILE A 216 -9.04 -18.02 -11.81
CA ILE A 216 -7.59 -18.25 -11.97
C ILE A 216 -7.27 -18.59 -13.42
N GLN A 217 -8.02 -19.50 -14.04
CA GLN A 217 -7.81 -19.93 -15.41
C GLN A 217 -8.01 -18.76 -16.39
N THR A 218 -9.06 -17.97 -16.22
CA THR A 218 -9.33 -16.78 -17.03
C THR A 218 -8.17 -15.78 -16.94
N ARG A 219 -7.67 -15.52 -15.73
CA ARG A 219 -6.52 -14.63 -15.51
C ARG A 219 -5.22 -15.18 -16.11
N GLN A 220 -4.96 -16.47 -15.93
CA GLN A 220 -3.82 -17.12 -16.56
C GLN A 220 -3.94 -17.11 -18.09
N MET A 221 -5.15 -17.25 -18.63
CA MET A 221 -5.42 -17.13 -20.05
C MET A 221 -5.20 -15.70 -20.56
N ASP A 222 -5.47 -14.67 -19.76
CA ASP A 222 -5.17 -13.28 -20.12
C ASP A 222 -3.66 -13.04 -20.18
N LEU A 223 -2.90 -13.46 -19.16
CA LEU A 223 -1.43 -13.34 -19.15
C LEU A 223 -0.77 -14.18 -20.24
N GLU A 224 -1.25 -15.41 -20.44
CA GLU A 224 -0.82 -16.27 -21.53
C GLU A 224 -1.20 -15.68 -22.89
N GLY A 225 -2.35 -15.03 -22.99
CA GLY A 225 -2.83 -14.33 -24.16
C GLY A 225 -1.94 -13.14 -24.50
N GLN A 226 -1.58 -12.33 -23.50
CA GLN A 226 -0.62 -11.22 -23.63
C GLN A 226 0.75 -11.74 -24.07
N ARG A 227 1.25 -12.80 -23.44
CA ARG A 227 2.51 -13.44 -23.84
C ARG A 227 2.45 -13.96 -25.28
N LYS A 228 1.41 -14.71 -25.66
CA LYS A 228 1.24 -15.22 -27.03
C LYS A 228 1.12 -14.09 -28.04
N HIS A 229 0.40 -13.02 -27.70
CA HIS A 229 0.30 -11.84 -28.54
C HIS A 229 1.66 -11.17 -28.71
N LEU A 230 2.40 -10.96 -27.62
CA LEU A 230 3.77 -10.43 -27.63
C LEU A 230 4.67 -11.23 -28.55
N GLU A 231 4.74 -12.56 -28.38
CA GLU A 231 5.57 -13.43 -29.22
C GLU A 231 5.11 -13.42 -30.69
N SER A 232 3.79 -13.39 -30.94
CA SER A 232 3.21 -13.32 -32.29
C SER A 232 3.54 -12.01 -33.00
N VAL A 233 3.54 -10.89 -32.26
CA VAL A 233 3.96 -9.58 -32.78
C VAL A 233 5.47 -9.61 -33.02
N LEU A 234 6.27 -10.00 -32.03
CA LEU A 234 7.74 -10.05 -32.12
C LEU A 234 8.23 -10.86 -33.33
N ALA A 235 7.60 -12.02 -33.60
CA ALA A 235 7.93 -12.86 -34.74
C ALA A 235 7.71 -12.18 -36.12
N LYS A 236 6.92 -11.09 -36.17
CA LYS A 236 6.64 -10.32 -37.39
C LYS A 236 7.53 -9.08 -37.55
N LEU A 237 8.46 -8.83 -36.62
CA LEU A 237 9.32 -7.64 -36.60
C LEU A 237 10.78 -8.02 -36.88
N PRO A 238 11.16 -8.25 -38.16
CA PRO A 238 12.47 -8.78 -38.56
C PRO A 238 13.66 -7.85 -38.32
N GLY A 239 13.44 -6.59 -37.93
CA GLY A 239 14.49 -5.62 -37.64
C GLY A 239 14.36 -4.41 -38.55
N GLY A 240 13.82 -3.33 -37.98
CA GLY A 240 13.48 -2.11 -38.68
C GLY A 240 14.66 -1.16 -38.90
N ASP A 241 14.35 0.00 -39.46
CA ASP A 241 15.30 1.07 -39.78
C ASP A 241 15.38 2.09 -38.63
N VAL A 242 16.60 2.28 -38.12
CA VAL A 242 16.90 3.20 -37.01
C VAL A 242 16.50 4.65 -37.30
N ARG A 243 16.68 5.14 -38.53
CA ARG A 243 16.35 6.54 -38.90
C ARG A 243 14.84 6.73 -38.96
N ARG A 244 14.11 5.77 -39.53
CA ARG A 244 12.64 5.80 -39.54
C ARG A 244 12.09 5.66 -38.11
N GLY A 245 12.70 4.81 -37.29
CA GLY A 245 12.32 4.67 -35.88
C GLY A 245 12.49 5.94 -35.06
N GLN A 246 13.55 6.71 -35.33
CA GLN A 246 13.72 8.03 -34.74
C GLN A 246 12.58 8.99 -35.16
N ALA A 247 12.10 8.91 -36.39
CA ALA A 247 10.96 9.70 -36.85
C ALA A 247 9.68 9.28 -36.13
N VAL A 248 9.44 7.97 -35.96
CA VAL A 248 8.30 7.43 -35.19
C VAL A 248 8.34 7.91 -33.74
N PHE A 249 9.49 7.84 -33.06
CA PHE A 249 9.65 8.32 -31.68
C PHE A 249 9.24 9.80 -31.49
N LYS A 250 9.45 10.62 -32.52
CA LYS A 250 9.12 12.05 -32.55
C LYS A 250 7.74 12.36 -33.11
N ALA A 251 7.08 11.38 -33.72
CA ALA A 251 5.79 11.56 -34.35
C ALA A 251 4.72 11.88 -33.29
N GLU A 252 3.72 12.66 -33.69
CA GLU A 252 2.66 13.11 -32.79
C GLU A 252 1.72 11.94 -32.41
N GLU A 253 1.57 10.96 -33.31
CA GLU A 253 0.77 9.76 -33.12
C GLU A 253 1.36 8.82 -32.07
N ALA A 254 2.69 8.69 -32.04
CA ALA A 254 3.41 7.87 -31.06
C ALA A 254 3.69 8.65 -29.76
N ALA A 255 3.92 9.97 -29.88
CA ALA A 255 4.15 10.93 -28.80
C ALA A 255 5.22 10.52 -27.77
N CYS A 256 6.09 9.56 -28.07
CA CYS A 256 7.07 9.02 -27.11
C CYS A 256 7.99 10.12 -26.57
N SER A 257 8.43 11.03 -27.46
CA SER A 257 9.28 12.18 -27.12
C SER A 257 8.62 13.21 -26.19
N LYS A 258 7.30 13.18 -26.01
CA LYS A 258 6.62 14.07 -25.05
C LYS A 258 6.87 13.66 -23.60
N CYS A 259 7.06 12.37 -23.35
CA CYS A 259 7.30 11.85 -22.01
C CYS A 259 8.76 11.46 -21.78
N HIS A 260 9.44 10.95 -22.81
CA HIS A 260 10.78 10.37 -22.68
C HIS A 260 11.85 11.25 -23.34
N GLN A 261 13.03 11.24 -22.73
CA GLN A 261 14.21 11.93 -23.21
C GLN A 261 15.15 10.98 -23.97
N ILE A 262 15.81 11.49 -25.02
CA ILE A 262 17.00 10.92 -25.65
C ILE A 262 18.04 12.02 -25.86
N GLY A 263 19.22 11.81 -25.30
CA GLY A 263 20.28 12.83 -25.24
C GLY A 263 19.82 14.02 -24.40
N TYR A 264 19.58 15.15 -25.05
CA TYR A 264 19.09 16.38 -24.42
C TYR A 264 17.71 16.80 -24.94
N VAL A 265 17.00 15.90 -25.62
CA VAL A 265 15.74 16.20 -26.32
C VAL A 265 14.64 15.27 -25.81
N GLY A 266 13.49 15.86 -25.43
CA GLY A 266 12.28 15.14 -25.03
C GLY A 266 11.74 15.58 -23.68
N GLY A 267 10.78 14.83 -23.15
CA GLY A 267 10.16 15.05 -21.84
C GLY A 267 10.86 14.28 -20.71
N HIS A 268 10.45 14.59 -19.48
CA HIS A 268 10.97 13.96 -18.26
C HIS A 268 9.89 13.23 -17.45
N ALA A 269 8.67 13.10 -18.00
CA ALA A 269 7.57 12.40 -17.35
C ALA A 269 7.81 10.88 -17.26
N GLY A 270 8.54 10.33 -18.23
CA GLY A 270 9.04 8.96 -18.24
C GLY A 270 10.57 8.89 -18.13
N PRO A 271 11.14 7.68 -17.96
CA PRO A 271 12.58 7.47 -17.85
C PRO A 271 13.36 7.93 -19.09
N ASP A 272 14.61 8.36 -18.87
CA ASP A 272 15.56 8.65 -19.94
C ASP A 272 15.90 7.38 -20.74
N LEU A 273 15.67 7.42 -22.05
CA LEU A 273 15.86 6.29 -22.96
C LEU A 273 17.19 6.36 -23.73
N SER A 274 18.07 7.31 -23.40
CA SER A 274 19.36 7.52 -24.07
C SER A 274 20.26 6.29 -24.13
N LYS A 275 20.11 5.35 -23.19
CA LYS A 275 20.90 4.11 -23.08
C LYS A 275 20.02 2.86 -22.93
N ILE A 276 18.75 2.93 -23.32
CA ILE A 276 17.80 1.85 -23.02
C ILE A 276 18.19 0.52 -23.68
N GLY A 277 18.75 0.56 -24.90
CA GLY A 277 19.22 -0.62 -25.63
C GLY A 277 20.48 -1.28 -25.05
N ALA A 278 21.11 -0.70 -24.02
CA ALA A 278 22.16 -1.35 -23.24
C ALA A 278 21.62 -2.20 -22.08
N VAL A 279 20.39 -1.96 -21.63
CA VAL A 279 19.80 -2.57 -20.43
C VAL A 279 18.54 -3.38 -20.69
N ARG A 280 17.85 -3.16 -21.81
CA ARG A 280 16.66 -3.91 -22.23
C ARG A 280 16.87 -4.52 -23.61
N ASP A 281 16.43 -5.75 -23.77
CA ASP A 281 16.40 -6.39 -25.08
C ASP A 281 15.14 -6.00 -25.86
N ARG A 282 15.08 -6.44 -27.12
CA ARG A 282 13.96 -6.16 -28.02
C ARG A 282 12.60 -6.58 -27.47
N ARG A 283 12.55 -7.73 -26.79
CA ARG A 283 11.33 -8.32 -26.25
C ARG A 283 10.85 -7.50 -25.06
N ASP A 284 11.76 -7.10 -24.18
CA ASP A 284 11.47 -6.23 -23.04
C ASP A 284 10.94 -4.85 -23.48
N LEU A 285 11.56 -4.28 -24.53
CA LEU A 285 11.13 -3.02 -25.12
C LEU A 285 9.72 -3.13 -25.71
N LEU A 286 9.44 -4.20 -26.45
CA LEU A 286 8.13 -4.44 -27.02
C LEU A 286 7.06 -4.67 -25.93
N GLU A 287 7.37 -5.44 -24.88
CA GLU A 287 6.47 -5.66 -23.75
C GLU A 287 6.13 -4.35 -23.05
N SER A 288 7.11 -3.47 -22.84
CA SER A 288 6.89 -2.16 -22.23
C SER A 288 5.98 -1.25 -23.06
N ILE A 289 6.00 -1.39 -24.40
CA ILE A 289 5.14 -0.61 -25.32
C ILE A 289 3.72 -1.17 -25.38
N LEU A 290 3.57 -2.49 -25.49
CA LEU A 290 2.25 -3.12 -25.61
C LEU A 290 1.52 -3.22 -24.26
N TYR A 291 2.28 -3.41 -23.18
CA TYR A 291 1.77 -3.68 -21.83
C TYR A 291 2.47 -2.80 -20.78
N PRO A 292 2.28 -1.46 -20.82
CA PRO A 292 2.98 -0.53 -19.92
C PRO A 292 2.67 -0.72 -18.42
N ASN A 293 1.63 -1.49 -18.07
CA ASN A 293 1.28 -1.85 -16.70
C ASN A 293 1.89 -3.19 -16.24
N ALA A 294 2.61 -3.91 -17.11
CA ALA A 294 3.18 -5.22 -16.78
C ALA A 294 4.36 -5.12 -15.80
N SER A 295 5.13 -4.03 -15.87
CA SER A 295 6.22 -3.74 -14.93
C SER A 295 6.55 -2.24 -14.90
N PHE A 296 7.03 -1.76 -13.76
CA PHE A 296 7.45 -0.36 -13.58
C PHE A 296 8.96 -0.24 -13.36
N VAL A 297 9.56 0.84 -13.86
CA VAL A 297 10.96 1.20 -13.60
C VAL A 297 11.03 1.88 -12.24
N ARG A 298 12.08 1.59 -11.46
CA ARG A 298 12.31 2.26 -10.18
C ARG A 298 12.36 3.78 -10.34
N SER A 299 11.75 4.49 -9.40
CA SER A 299 11.56 5.95 -9.43
C SER A 299 10.54 6.44 -10.45
N TYR A 300 9.84 5.53 -11.13
CA TYR A 300 8.71 5.82 -12.01
C TYR A 300 7.47 4.98 -11.64
N GLU A 301 7.42 4.43 -10.43
CA GLU A 301 6.23 3.79 -9.90
C GLU A 301 5.09 4.82 -9.77
N PRO A 302 3.92 4.55 -10.33
CA PRO A 302 2.80 5.48 -10.27
C PRO A 302 2.19 5.48 -8.86
N VAL A 303 1.62 6.62 -8.48
CA VAL A 303 0.96 6.87 -7.20
C VAL A 303 -0.37 7.59 -7.44
N HIS A 304 -1.32 7.32 -6.56
CA HIS A 304 -2.54 8.10 -6.39
C HIS A 304 -2.36 8.99 -5.16
N ILE A 305 -2.56 10.29 -5.33
CA ILE A 305 -2.53 11.28 -4.26
C ILE A 305 -3.96 11.80 -4.08
N GLU A 306 -4.45 11.71 -2.86
CA GLU A 306 -5.71 12.33 -2.46
C GLU A 306 -5.38 13.66 -1.79
N LEU A 307 -6.12 14.72 -2.11
CA LEU A 307 -5.96 16.04 -1.53
C LEU A 307 -6.99 16.28 -0.42
N VAL A 308 -6.66 17.17 0.51
CA VAL A 308 -7.51 17.52 1.66
C VAL A 308 -8.87 18.10 1.24
N ASP A 309 -8.99 18.68 0.04
CA ASP A 309 -10.25 19.18 -0.51
C ASP A 309 -11.11 18.10 -1.19
N GLY A 310 -10.64 16.85 -1.18
CA GLY A 310 -11.30 15.69 -1.77
C GLY A 310 -11.01 15.48 -3.25
N GLU A 311 -10.18 16.33 -3.88
CA GLU A 311 -9.67 16.06 -5.22
C GLU A 311 -8.66 14.89 -5.20
N THR A 312 -8.67 14.06 -6.24
CA THR A 312 -7.69 12.98 -6.38
C THR A 312 -6.88 13.18 -7.65
N VAL A 313 -5.56 13.04 -7.52
CA VAL A 313 -4.59 13.31 -8.57
C VAL A 313 -3.65 12.12 -8.69
N SER A 314 -3.43 11.66 -9.92
CA SER A 314 -2.66 10.45 -10.20
C SER A 314 -1.40 10.81 -10.97
N GLY A 315 -0.27 10.19 -10.63
CA GLY A 315 0.97 10.54 -11.29
C GLY A 315 2.20 9.76 -10.83
N VAL A 316 3.37 10.25 -11.20
CA VAL A 316 4.67 9.70 -10.76
C VAL A 316 5.36 10.74 -9.91
N MET A 317 5.77 10.35 -8.71
CA MET A 317 6.50 11.22 -7.80
C MET A 317 7.95 11.35 -8.27
N GLN A 318 8.41 12.58 -8.53
CA GLN A 318 9.80 12.82 -8.95
C GLN A 318 10.71 13.28 -7.80
N GLN A 319 10.18 14.06 -6.87
CA GLN A 319 11.00 14.58 -5.77
C GLN A 319 10.12 15.09 -4.63
N GLU A 320 10.59 14.83 -3.41
CA GLU A 320 10.12 15.45 -2.18
C GLU A 320 11.15 16.50 -1.75
N ASN A 321 10.73 17.75 -1.57
CA ASN A 321 11.66 18.81 -1.20
C ASN A 321 10.98 19.87 -0.35
N LYS A 322 11.39 19.98 0.92
CA LYS A 322 10.98 21.06 1.85
C LYS A 322 9.45 21.20 2.02
N GLY A 323 8.73 20.08 2.13
CA GLY A 323 7.26 20.10 2.32
C GLY A 323 6.46 20.24 1.03
N LEU A 324 7.08 20.02 -0.15
CA LEU A 324 6.43 20.00 -1.45
C LEU A 324 6.66 18.65 -2.14
N VAL A 325 5.59 18.06 -2.63
CA VAL A 325 5.60 16.89 -3.52
C VAL A 325 5.43 17.37 -4.95
N ARG A 326 6.39 17.01 -5.81
CA ARG A 326 6.26 17.19 -7.25
C ARG A 326 5.71 15.92 -7.88
N LEU A 327 4.46 15.98 -8.31
CA LEU A 327 3.77 14.89 -8.99
C LEU A 327 3.72 15.17 -10.49
N MET A 328 4.30 14.29 -11.30
CA MET A 328 4.09 14.32 -12.75
C MET A 328 2.76 13.68 -13.07
N THR A 329 1.83 14.43 -13.66
CA THR A 329 0.48 13.93 -14.01
C THR A 329 0.31 13.72 -15.51
N GLY A 330 1.30 14.11 -16.32
CA GLY A 330 1.31 13.90 -17.76
C GLY A 330 2.57 14.42 -18.45
N PRO A 331 2.60 14.44 -19.79
CA PRO A 331 3.81 14.76 -20.56
C PRO A 331 4.42 16.16 -20.28
N GLN A 332 3.57 17.13 -19.98
CA GLN A 332 3.94 18.51 -19.66
C GLN A 332 3.18 19.03 -18.43
N SER A 333 2.56 18.11 -17.68
CA SER A 333 1.71 18.44 -16.55
C SER A 333 2.40 17.98 -15.29
N GLU A 334 2.70 18.93 -14.43
CA GLU A 334 3.21 18.71 -13.09
C GLU A 334 2.29 19.42 -12.10
N LEU A 335 2.04 18.76 -10.98
CA LEU A 335 1.36 19.34 -9.85
C LEU A 335 2.38 19.48 -8.72
N LEU A 336 2.50 20.70 -8.20
CA LEU A 336 3.18 20.95 -6.95
C LEU A 336 2.13 20.94 -5.87
N ILE A 337 2.22 19.94 -5.00
CA ILE A 337 1.29 19.74 -3.91
C ILE A 337 2.07 20.04 -2.64
N GLU A 338 1.56 20.95 -1.81
CA GLU A 338 2.10 21.08 -0.46
C GLU A 338 1.80 19.79 0.29
N GLU A 339 2.78 19.24 0.97
CA GLU A 339 2.64 17.97 1.69
C GLU A 339 1.49 18.04 2.73
N LYS A 340 1.23 19.24 3.27
CA LYS A 340 0.12 19.51 4.18
C LYS A 340 -1.27 19.38 3.53
N ASP A 341 -1.35 19.51 2.20
CA ASP A 341 -2.57 19.43 1.41
C ASP A 341 -2.78 18.00 0.87
N ILE A 342 -1.84 17.07 1.15
CA ILE A 342 -1.97 15.65 0.83
C ILE A 342 -2.72 14.94 1.95
N HIS A 343 -3.87 14.39 1.60
CA HIS A 343 -4.66 13.49 2.43
C HIS A 343 -4.04 12.09 2.47
N ALA A 344 -3.73 11.50 1.32
CA ALA A 344 -3.14 10.15 1.25
C ALA A 344 -2.26 9.99 0.00
N LEU A 345 -1.31 9.05 0.08
CA LEU A 345 -0.47 8.66 -1.04
C LEU A 345 -0.41 7.14 -1.17
N LEU A 346 -0.97 6.61 -2.25
CA LEU A 346 -1.17 5.18 -2.46
C LEU A 346 -0.44 4.70 -3.73
N PRO A 347 0.24 3.54 -3.70
CA PRO A 347 0.81 2.96 -4.92
C PRO A 347 -0.27 2.66 -5.96
N SER A 348 -0.03 3.03 -7.22
CA SER A 348 -0.92 2.72 -8.34
C SER A 348 -0.39 1.55 -9.17
N GLN A 349 -1.29 0.90 -9.91
CA GLN A 349 -0.97 -0.12 -10.91
C GLN A 349 -1.23 0.38 -12.34
N VAL A 350 -1.54 1.66 -12.50
CA VAL A 350 -1.80 2.31 -13.79
C VAL A 350 -0.62 3.22 -14.12
N SER A 351 0.14 2.84 -15.15
CA SER A 351 1.23 3.64 -15.66
C SER A 351 0.74 4.98 -16.21
N LEU A 352 1.58 6.02 -16.08
CA LEU A 352 1.39 7.26 -16.85
C LEU A 352 1.57 7.03 -18.36
N MET A 353 2.24 5.96 -18.76
CA MET A 353 2.33 5.56 -20.17
C MET A 353 0.98 4.98 -20.62
N PRO A 354 0.30 5.58 -21.61
CA PRO A 354 -1.01 5.11 -22.04
C PRO A 354 -0.98 3.70 -22.61
N SER A 355 -1.93 2.87 -22.19
CA SER A 355 -2.22 1.60 -22.87
C SER A 355 -2.72 1.82 -24.30
N GLY A 356 -2.45 0.88 -25.20
CA GLY A 356 -2.91 0.95 -26.60
C GLY A 356 -2.05 1.78 -27.53
N LEU A 357 -0.93 2.35 -27.06
CA LEU A 357 0.04 3.06 -27.93
C LEU A 357 0.56 2.16 -29.07
N GLY A 358 0.80 0.88 -28.78
CA GLY A 358 1.23 -0.08 -29.80
C GLY A 358 0.22 -0.27 -30.94
N ASP A 359 -1.08 -0.12 -30.66
CA ASP A 359 -2.16 -0.29 -31.65
C ASP A 359 -2.26 0.91 -32.60
N LEU A 360 -1.67 2.05 -32.23
CA LEU A 360 -1.60 3.26 -33.08
C LEU A 360 -0.49 3.18 -34.13
N LEU A 361 0.42 2.21 -33.99
CA LEU A 361 1.57 2.03 -34.88
C LEU A 361 1.32 0.87 -35.84
N THR A 362 1.71 1.05 -37.11
CA THR A 362 1.83 -0.10 -38.01
C THR A 362 2.96 -1.03 -37.54
N LEU A 363 2.92 -2.31 -37.96
CA LEU A 363 4.01 -3.24 -37.64
C LEU A 363 5.38 -2.72 -38.11
N GLU A 364 5.45 -2.05 -39.27
CA GLU A 364 6.69 -1.44 -39.76
C GLU A 364 7.16 -0.29 -38.84
N GLN A 365 6.24 0.59 -38.43
CA GLN A 365 6.56 1.69 -37.51
C GLN A 365 7.03 1.18 -36.14
N LEU A 366 6.37 0.14 -35.62
CA LEU A 366 6.74 -0.51 -34.37
C LEU A 366 8.12 -1.17 -34.47
N ASP A 367 8.40 -1.88 -35.58
CA ASP A 367 9.70 -2.51 -35.84
C ASP A 367 10.83 -1.45 -35.91
N ASP A 368 10.59 -0.40 -36.68
CA ASP A 368 11.50 0.74 -36.82
C ASP A 368 11.76 1.41 -35.46
N LEU A 369 10.72 1.66 -34.67
CA LEU A 369 10.83 2.24 -33.32
C LEU A 369 11.70 1.37 -32.40
N LEU A 370 11.47 0.05 -32.40
CA LEU A 370 12.29 -0.87 -31.61
C LEU A 370 13.74 -0.85 -32.07
N ALA A 371 14.01 -0.88 -33.37
CA ALA A 371 15.38 -0.80 -33.91
C ALA A 371 16.08 0.49 -33.47
N PHE A 372 15.36 1.61 -33.45
CA PHE A 372 15.89 2.86 -32.93
C PHE A 372 16.21 2.79 -31.43
N LEU A 373 15.30 2.28 -30.59
CA LEU A 373 15.51 2.15 -29.14
C LEU A 373 16.65 1.17 -28.81
N GLU A 374 16.74 0.03 -29.49
CA GLU A 374 17.84 -0.94 -29.34
C GLU A 374 19.21 -0.36 -29.70
N SER A 375 19.24 0.58 -30.65
CA SER A 375 20.48 1.27 -31.04
C SER A 375 20.97 2.29 -30.01
N ARG A 376 20.19 2.60 -28.96
CA ARG A 376 20.55 3.52 -27.88
C ARG A 376 21.37 2.77 -26.80
N ARG A 377 22.69 2.68 -26.98
CA ARG A 377 23.61 1.97 -26.06
C ARG A 377 24.56 2.90 -25.33
#